data_AF-A0A090WPV3-F1
#
_entry.id   AF-A0A090WPV3-F1
#
_cell.length_a   1.000
_cell.length_b   1.000
_cell.length_c   1.000
_cell.angle_alpha   90.00
_cell.angle_beta   90.00
_cell.angle_gamma   90.00
#
_symmetry.space_group_name_H-M   'P 1'
#
loop_
_entity.id
_entity.type
_entity.pdbx_description
1 polymer ?
#
loop_
_entity_poly.entity_id
_entity_poly.type
_entity_poly.pdbx_seq_one_letter_code
_entity_poly.pdbx_strand_id
1 'polypeptide(L)'
;MRLHRNLCFAVIDGLTLIFNEGKYADKVIQQLLKRDKRWGGARDRGFVAETTYEMVRWKRLYAEIAEVKEPFDRDNLWRMFAVWATLKGVKLPDWKYFEGTPLRRIKGAMMSFLTIENLKNLSQIGWTKLE
;
A
#
# COMPACT_ATOMS: atom_id res chain seq x y z
N MET A 1 0.59 -10.30 10.85
CA MET A 1 -0.63 -10.11 10.01
C MET A 1 -0.58 -11.08 8.82
N ARG A 2 -1.71 -11.69 8.43
CA ARG A 2 -1.80 -12.52 7.22
C ARG A 2 -2.64 -11.81 6.18
N LEU A 3 -2.17 -11.77 4.93
CA LEU A 3 -2.90 -11.12 3.83
C LEU A 3 -4.06 -12.01 3.36
N HIS A 4 -5.27 -11.47 3.44
CA HIS A 4 -6.47 -12.09 2.88
C HIS A 4 -6.76 -11.49 1.51
N ARG A 5 -6.94 -12.36 0.52
CA ARG A 5 -7.05 -11.98 -0.90
C ARG A 5 -8.17 -10.98 -1.15
N ASN A 6 -9.34 -11.20 -0.56
CA ASN A 6 -10.51 -10.33 -0.74
C ASN A 6 -10.26 -8.92 -0.21
N LEU A 7 -9.59 -8.80 0.94
CA LEU A 7 -9.26 -7.49 1.54
C LEU A 7 -8.22 -6.75 0.70
N CYS A 8 -7.22 -7.45 0.20
CA CYS A 8 -6.21 -6.86 -0.69
C CYS A 8 -6.86 -6.35 -1.98
N PHE A 9 -7.79 -7.10 -2.58
CA PHE A 9 -8.56 -6.61 -3.72
C PHE A 9 -9.38 -5.36 -3.41
N ALA A 10 -9.99 -5.28 -2.22
CA ALA A 10 -10.72 -4.08 -1.82
C ALA A 10 -9.82 -2.85 -1.78
N VAL A 11 -8.60 -2.99 -1.26
CA VAL A 11 -7.59 -1.93 -1.26
C VAL A 11 -7.23 -1.55 -2.70
N ILE A 12 -6.91 -2.52 -3.58
CA ILE A 12 -6.55 -2.25 -4.98
C ILE A 12 -7.69 -1.55 -5.75
N ASP A 13 -8.93 -2.00 -5.56
CA ASP A 13 -10.11 -1.36 -6.16
C ASP A 13 -10.22 0.10 -5.66
N GLY A 14 -10.02 0.33 -4.36
CA GLY A 14 -10.00 1.66 -3.77
C GLY A 14 -8.92 2.57 -4.34
N LEU A 15 -7.69 2.05 -4.48
CA LEU A 15 -6.58 2.82 -5.02
C LEU A 15 -6.80 3.20 -6.48
N THR A 16 -7.46 2.34 -7.26
CA THR A 16 -7.88 2.67 -8.63
C THR A 16 -8.76 3.92 -8.63
N LEU A 17 -9.79 3.93 -7.79
CA LEU A 17 -10.73 5.06 -7.65
C LEU A 17 -10.01 6.35 -7.21
N ILE A 18 -9.07 6.24 -6.27
CA ILE A 18 -8.42 7.42 -5.69
C ILE A 18 -7.34 7.97 -6.63
N PHE A 19 -6.48 7.10 -7.17
CA PHE A 19 -5.31 7.52 -7.93
C PHE A 19 -5.61 7.88 -9.38
N ASN A 20 -6.55 7.15 -10.01
CA ASN A 20 -6.85 7.35 -11.43
C ASN A 20 -8.12 8.17 -11.65
N GLU A 21 -9.15 7.99 -10.80
CA GLU A 21 -10.43 8.72 -10.95
C GLU A 21 -10.50 9.98 -10.06
N GLY A 22 -9.44 10.30 -9.31
CA GLY A 22 -9.37 11.50 -8.47
C GLY A 22 -10.38 11.55 -7.33
N LYS A 23 -10.96 10.40 -6.94
CA LYS A 23 -11.96 10.35 -5.86
C LYS A 23 -11.30 10.56 -4.51
N TYR A 24 -12.00 11.27 -3.62
CA TYR A 24 -11.54 11.49 -2.26
C TYR A 24 -11.42 10.18 -1.47
N ALA A 25 -10.29 10.00 -0.79
CA ALA A 25 -9.95 8.75 -0.09
C ALA A 25 -10.95 8.41 1.02
N ASP A 26 -11.42 9.40 1.79
CA ASP A 26 -12.42 9.21 2.84
C ASP A 26 -13.73 8.64 2.28
N LYS A 27 -14.19 9.17 1.14
CA LYS A 27 -15.41 8.73 0.46
C LYS A 27 -15.26 7.32 -0.10
N VAL A 28 -14.13 7.02 -0.71
CA VAL A 28 -13.85 5.69 -1.26
C VAL A 28 -13.78 4.64 -0.14
N ILE A 29 -13.11 4.94 0.97
CA ILE A 29 -13.05 4.01 2.12
C ILE A 29 -14.45 3.77 2.69
N GLN A 30 -15.26 4.82 2.87
CA GLN A 30 -16.65 4.67 3.30
C GLN A 30 -17.46 3.78 2.34
N GLN A 31 -17.26 3.92 1.03
CA GLN A 31 -17.91 3.09 0.03
C GLN A 31 -17.45 1.62 0.13
N LEU A 32 -16.15 1.36 0.25
CA LEU A 32 -15.59 0.01 0.39
C LEU A 32 -16.10 -0.70 1.64
N LEU A 33 -16.17 0.01 2.77
CA LEU A 33 -16.66 -0.54 4.04
C LEU A 33 -18.17 -0.84 4.03
N LYS A 34 -18.94 -0.15 3.18
CA LYS A 34 -20.38 -0.41 2.97
C LYS A 34 -20.65 -1.54 1.97
N ARG A 35 -19.71 -1.81 1.05
CA ARG A 35 -19.86 -2.75 -0.07
C ARG A 35 -20.07 -4.20 0.36
N ASP A 36 -19.40 -4.65 1.42
CA ASP A 36 -19.54 -6.03 1.91
C ASP A 36 -19.66 -6.07 3.43
N LYS A 37 -20.87 -6.39 3.92
CA LYS A 37 -21.16 -6.54 5.35
C LYS A 37 -20.46 -7.75 5.98
N ARG A 38 -19.97 -8.70 5.17
CA ARG A 38 -19.29 -9.94 5.62
C ARG A 38 -17.83 -9.72 5.99
N TRP A 39 -17.19 -8.63 5.57
CA TRP A 39 -15.85 -8.23 6.05
C TRP A 39 -15.93 -7.62 7.47
N GLY A 40 -16.91 -8.09 8.24
CA GLY A 40 -17.59 -7.40 9.33
C GLY A 40 -16.86 -7.37 10.66
N GLY A 41 -15.61 -7.79 10.72
CA GLY A 41 -14.77 -7.63 11.91
C GLY A 41 -14.12 -6.25 11.96
N ALA A 42 -13.95 -5.68 13.16
CA ALA A 42 -13.17 -4.45 13.35
C ALA A 42 -11.74 -4.56 12.75
N ARG A 43 -11.16 -5.77 12.76
CA ARG A 43 -9.84 -6.07 12.21
C ARG A 43 -9.76 -5.93 10.69
N ASP A 44 -10.72 -6.50 9.95
CA ASP A 44 -10.71 -6.48 8.48
C ASP A 44 -10.98 -5.07 7.96
N ARG A 45 -11.91 -4.36 8.61
CA ARG A 45 -12.22 -2.95 8.30
C ARG A 45 -11.04 -2.04 8.62
N GLY A 46 -10.39 -2.27 9.76
CA GLY A 46 -9.16 -1.59 10.14
C GLY A 46 -8.07 -1.78 9.09
N PHE A 47 -7.85 -3.01 8.65
CA PHE A 47 -6.87 -3.33 7.59
C PHE A 47 -7.15 -2.55 6.30
N VAL A 48 -8.38 -2.57 5.78
CA VAL A 48 -8.72 -1.89 4.52
C VAL A 48 -8.53 -0.38 4.66
N ALA A 49 -9.02 0.23 5.75
CA ALA A 49 -8.90 1.66 5.97
C ALA A 49 -7.44 2.10 6.15
N GLU A 50 -6.72 1.47 7.08
CA GLU A 50 -5.33 1.78 7.40
C GLU A 50 -4.42 1.64 6.18
N THR A 51 -4.51 0.49 5.49
CA THR A 51 -3.68 0.22 4.32
C THR A 51 -3.98 1.21 3.19
N THR A 52 -5.26 1.51 2.94
CA THR A 52 -5.63 2.47 1.88
C THR A 52 -5.10 3.87 2.21
N TYR A 53 -5.26 4.35 3.45
CA TYR A 53 -4.73 5.66 3.85
C TYR A 53 -3.20 5.71 3.76
N GLU A 54 -2.52 4.66 4.19
CA GLU A 54 -1.06 4.60 4.11
C GLU A 54 -0.57 4.61 2.66
N MET A 55 -1.20 3.82 1.79
CA MET A 55 -0.90 3.81 0.36
C MET A 55 -1.11 5.17 -0.28
N VAL A 56 -2.19 5.88 0.06
CA VAL A 56 -2.46 7.24 -0.43
C VAL A 56 -1.40 8.22 0.08
N ARG A 57 -1.05 8.15 1.37
CA ARG A 57 -0.05 9.03 2.01
C ARG A 57 1.33 8.91 1.37
N TRP A 58 1.72 7.69 1.02
CA TRP A 58 3.05 7.36 0.51
C TRP A 58 3.07 7.05 -0.99
N LYS A 59 2.03 7.47 -1.72
CA LYS A 59 1.84 7.21 -3.15
C LYS A 59 3.11 7.42 -3.97
N ARG A 60 3.77 8.57 -3.81
CA ARG A 60 4.97 8.95 -4.56
C ARG A 60 6.14 8.01 -4.28
N LEU A 61 6.41 7.74 -3.00
CA LEU A 61 7.48 6.83 -2.57
C LEU A 61 7.26 5.41 -3.10
N TYR A 62 6.03 4.89 -2.98
CA TYR A 62 5.72 3.55 -3.44
C TYR A 62 5.76 3.43 -4.96
N ALA A 63 5.33 4.47 -5.69
CA ALA A 63 5.42 4.51 -7.15
C ALA A 63 6.88 4.56 -7.62
N GLU A 64 7.73 5.33 -6.95
CA GLU A 64 9.16 5.43 -7.24
C GLU A 64 9.88 4.10 -7.02
N ILE A 65 9.70 3.46 -5.85
CA ILE A 65 10.31 2.16 -5.55
C ILE A 65 9.78 1.06 -6.47
N ALA A 66 8.50 1.13 -6.86
CA ALA A 66 7.90 0.18 -7.79
C ALA A 66 8.24 0.48 -9.27
N GLU A 67 8.94 1.60 -9.57
CA GLU A 67 9.27 2.06 -10.92
C GLU A 67 8.03 2.19 -11.83
N VAL A 68 6.89 2.62 -11.27
CA VAL A 68 5.62 2.79 -11.98
C VAL A 68 5.24 4.25 -12.11
N LYS A 69 4.52 4.59 -13.17
CA LYS A 69 4.03 5.95 -13.44
C LYS A 69 2.52 5.95 -13.66
N GLU A 70 1.93 7.12 -13.50
CA GLU A 70 0.51 7.35 -13.81
C GLU A 70 0.26 7.32 -15.33
N PRO A 71 -0.90 6.82 -15.78
CA PRO A 71 -1.97 6.20 -14.97
C PRO A 71 -1.61 4.79 -14.48
N PHE A 72 -2.08 4.42 -13.28
CA PHE A 72 -1.75 3.11 -12.71
C PHE A 72 -2.74 2.04 -13.17
N ASP A 73 -2.28 1.06 -13.94
CA ASP A 73 -3.04 -0.17 -14.14
C ASP A 73 -3.09 -1.03 -12.86
N ARG A 74 -3.84 -2.13 -12.90
CA ARG A 74 -4.03 -2.99 -11.74
C ARG A 74 -2.72 -3.66 -11.29
N ASP A 75 -1.84 -3.99 -12.22
CA ASP A 75 -0.56 -4.63 -11.92
C ASP A 75 0.40 -3.63 -11.27
N ASN A 76 0.39 -2.38 -11.71
CA ASN A 76 1.13 -1.28 -11.08
C ASN A 76 0.69 -1.09 -9.63
N LEU A 77 -0.62 -1.12 -9.36
CA LEU A 77 -1.15 -1.02 -8.00
C LEU A 77 -0.74 -2.22 -7.13
N TRP A 78 -0.73 -3.44 -7.70
CA TRP A 78 -0.24 -4.62 -6.99
C TRP A 78 1.26 -4.56 -6.69
N ARG A 79 2.07 -4.00 -7.59
CA ARG A 79 3.50 -3.74 -7.35
C ARG A 79 3.71 -2.73 -6.22
N MET A 80 2.97 -1.62 -6.23
CA MET A 80 3.02 -0.64 -5.13
C MET A 80 2.56 -1.26 -3.81
N PHE A 81 1.53 -2.11 -3.82
CA PHE A 81 1.09 -2.85 -2.64
C PHE A 81 2.16 -3.83 -2.14
N ALA A 82 2.89 -4.48 -3.05
CA ALA A 82 3.98 -5.38 -2.70
C ALA A 82 5.16 -4.62 -2.08
N VAL A 83 5.44 -3.40 -2.53
CA VAL A 83 6.38 -2.49 -1.87
C VAL A 83 5.95 -2.22 -0.44
N TRP A 84 4.70 -1.76 -0.23
CA TRP A 84 4.16 -1.53 1.11
C TRP A 84 4.29 -2.77 2.01
N ALA A 85 3.85 -3.93 1.53
CA ALA A 85 3.90 -5.17 2.31
C ALA A 85 5.34 -5.56 2.66
N THR A 86 6.28 -5.37 1.74
CA THR A 86 7.71 -5.63 1.96
C THR A 86 8.30 -4.69 3.01
N LEU A 87 7.99 -3.38 2.93
CA LEU A 87 8.42 -2.37 3.89
C LEU A 87 7.86 -2.63 5.30
N LYS A 88 6.64 -3.16 5.38
CA LYS A 88 5.99 -3.57 6.63
C LYS A 88 6.49 -4.90 7.19
N GLY A 89 7.40 -5.60 6.49
CA GLY A 89 7.82 -6.95 6.87
C GLY A 89 6.70 -7.99 6.77
N VAL A 90 5.64 -7.71 6.00
CA VAL A 90 4.54 -8.65 5.75
C VAL A 90 4.98 -9.65 4.70
N LYS A 91 4.86 -10.95 5.01
CA LYS A 91 5.17 -12.01 4.06
C LYS A 91 4.17 -11.97 2.89
N LEU A 92 4.68 -11.76 1.69
CA LEU A 92 3.88 -11.86 0.48
C LEU A 92 3.44 -13.32 0.27
N PRO A 93 2.14 -13.56 0.04
CA PRO A 93 1.65 -14.88 -0.36
C PRO A 93 2.07 -15.19 -1.80
N ASP A 94 2.05 -16.47 -2.16
CA ASP A 94 2.35 -16.93 -3.51
C ASP A 94 1.12 -16.73 -4.42
N TRP A 95 0.89 -15.46 -4.80
CA TRP A 95 -0.16 -15.08 -5.74
C TRP A 95 0.48 -14.61 -7.04
N LYS A 96 -0.17 -14.93 -8.17
CA LYS A 96 0.24 -14.49 -9.51
C LYS A 96 0.52 -12.99 -9.65
N TYR A 97 -0.11 -12.16 -8.83
CA TYR A 97 0.09 -10.71 -8.80
C TYR A 97 1.48 -10.29 -8.29
N PHE A 98 2.17 -11.17 -7.57
CA PHE A 98 3.47 -10.90 -6.97
C PHE A 98 4.65 -11.55 -7.72
N GLU A 99 4.39 -12.45 -8.68
CA GLU A 99 5.43 -13.20 -9.42
C GLU A 99 6.41 -12.28 -10.18
N GLY A 100 5.96 -11.09 -10.61
CA GLY A 100 6.79 -10.09 -11.30
C GLY A 100 7.39 -9.01 -10.39
N THR A 101 7.21 -9.10 -9.06
CA THR A 101 7.70 -8.06 -8.14
C THR A 101 9.17 -8.34 -7.78
N PRO A 102 10.14 -7.48 -8.15
CA PRO A 102 11.53 -7.71 -7.81
C PRO A 102 11.77 -7.38 -6.32
N LEU A 103 11.38 -8.29 -5.43
CA LEU A 103 11.56 -8.21 -3.97
C LEU A 103 12.99 -7.82 -3.57
N ARG A 104 13.99 -8.31 -4.31
CA ARG A 104 15.40 -7.99 -4.10
C ARG A 104 15.69 -6.50 -4.37
N ARG A 105 15.10 -5.91 -5.40
CA ARG A 105 15.27 -4.49 -5.73
C ARG A 105 14.57 -3.61 -4.69
N ILE A 106 13.37 -4.00 -4.25
CA ILE A 106 12.63 -3.27 -3.20
C ILE A 106 13.45 -3.19 -1.91
N LYS A 107 14.07 -4.30 -1.50
CA LYS A 107 14.97 -4.32 -0.34
C LYS A 107 16.22 -3.46 -0.55
N GLY A 108 16.80 -3.46 -1.75
CA GLY A 108 17.94 -2.60 -2.10
C GLY A 108 17.60 -1.11 -2.07
N ALA A 109 16.47 -0.73 -2.65
CA ALA A 109 15.94 0.64 -2.60
C ALA A 109 15.65 1.06 -1.15
N MET A 110 15.06 0.17 -0.33
CA MET A 110 14.87 0.43 1.10
C MET A 110 16.21 0.72 1.81
N MET A 111 17.26 -0.05 1.55
CA MET A 111 18.59 0.22 2.13
C MET A 111 19.15 1.57 1.68
N SER A 112 19.00 1.94 0.41
CA SER A 112 19.48 3.25 -0.07
C SER A 112 18.64 4.42 0.49
N PHE A 113 17.33 4.24 0.65
CA PHE A 113 16.43 5.22 1.27
C PHE A 113 16.64 5.37 2.79
N LEU A 114 17.15 4.35 3.49
CA LEU A 114 17.43 4.40 4.94
C LEU A 114 18.84 4.94 5.28
N THR A 115 19.62 5.36 4.29
CA THR A 115 20.91 6.03 4.52
C THR A 115 20.70 7.29 5.36
N ILE A 116 21.68 7.63 6.22
CA ILE A 116 21.61 8.67 7.28
C ILE A 116 21.06 10.03 6.79
N GLU A 117 21.27 10.37 5.53
CA GLU A 117 20.82 11.63 4.92
C GLU A 117 19.29 11.70 4.74
N ASN A 118 18.64 10.57 4.42
CA ASN A 118 17.19 10.48 4.24
C ASN A 118 16.41 10.27 5.55
N LEU A 119 17.08 9.81 6.62
CA LEU A 119 16.48 9.74 7.97
C LEU A 119 16.06 11.13 8.50
N LYS A 120 16.76 12.19 8.08
CA LYS A 120 16.38 13.59 8.39
C LYS A 120 15.08 14.02 7.71
N ASN A 121 14.76 13.45 6.55
CA ASN A 121 13.48 13.66 5.90
C ASN A 121 12.38 12.82 6.56
N LEU A 122 12.70 11.60 7.02
CA LEU A 122 11.73 10.72 7.70
C LEU A 122 11.22 11.26 9.04
N SER A 123 12.03 12.06 9.77
CA SER A 123 11.57 12.76 10.98
C SER A 123 10.52 13.84 10.68
N GLN A 124 10.49 14.40 9.46
CA GLN A 124 9.41 15.28 9.01
C GLN A 124 8.14 14.53 8.60
N ILE A 125 8.22 13.22 8.31
CA ILE A 125 7.10 12.42 7.79
C ILE A 125 6.48 11.49 8.86
N GLY A 126 6.71 11.79 10.16
CA GLY A 126 5.88 11.29 11.26
C GLY A 126 6.02 9.80 11.58
N TRP A 127 7.19 9.19 11.34
CA TRP A 127 7.48 7.80 11.72
C TRP A 127 8.27 7.64 13.02
N THR A 128 8.32 8.68 13.86
CA THR A 128 8.85 8.58 15.23
C THR A 128 7.81 9.08 16.22
N LYS A 129 6.97 8.16 16.70
CA LYS A 129 6.48 8.06 18.08
C LYS A 129 5.54 6.85 18.21
N LEU A 130 6.14 5.70 18.46
CA LEU A 130 5.55 4.65 19.29
C LEU A 130 6.59 4.37 20.36
N GLU A 131 6.68 5.31 21.31
CA GLU A 131 7.02 5.04 22.70
C GLU A 131 5.70 5.04 23.48
#